data_AF-A0A7Z8VNY1-F1
#
_entry.id   AF-A0A7Z8VNY1-F1
#
_cell.length_a   1.000
_cell.length_b   1.000
_cell.length_c   1.000
_cell.angle_alpha   90.00
_cell.angle_beta   90.00
_cell.angle_gamma   90.00
#
_symmetry.space_group_name_H-M   'P 1'
#
loop_
_entity.id
_entity.type
_entity.pdbx_description
1 polymer ?
#
loop_
_entity_poly.entity_id
_entity_poly.type
_entity_poly.pdbx_seq_one_letter_code
_entity_poly.pdbx_strand_id
1 'polypeptide(L)'
;MALASTEAADALIRSDIDALIMVASSDSEIIQQLLRNKQLKLLDLRRADAYIRLIPYLSKITLPEGVIDLESNIPGQAVTLLAPTANLVITEDFNPALIVLLLRAADKIHSQASIFQHP
;
A
#
# COMPACT_ATOMS: atom_id res chain seq x y z
N MET A 1 17.02 0.32 11.24
CA MET A 1 17.23 -0.98 10.58
C MET A 1 15.95 -1.32 9.84
N ALA A 2 16.03 -1.84 8.62
CA ALA A 2 14.87 -2.35 7.90
C ALA A 2 14.67 -3.82 8.29
N LEU A 3 13.50 -4.15 8.86
CA LEU A 3 13.09 -5.51 9.16
C LEU A 3 12.35 -6.08 7.95
N ALA A 4 12.32 -7.40 7.81
CA ALA A 4 11.41 -8.04 6.87
C ALA A 4 9.94 -7.71 7.24
N SER A 5 9.05 -7.60 6.26
CA SER A 5 7.67 -7.14 6.51
C SER A 5 6.94 -7.93 7.59
N THR A 6 7.08 -9.26 7.61
CA THR A 6 6.48 -10.13 8.62
C THR A 6 7.06 -9.90 10.02
N GLU A 7 8.39 -9.86 10.11
CA GLU A 7 9.08 -9.59 11.36
C GLU A 7 8.72 -8.22 11.94
N ALA A 8 8.60 -7.20 11.09
CA ALA A 8 8.22 -5.86 11.48
C ALA A 8 6.79 -5.79 12.02
N ALA A 9 5.85 -6.50 11.38
CA ALA A 9 4.46 -6.58 11.83
C ALA A 9 4.36 -7.30 13.18
N ASP A 10 5.07 -8.42 13.33
CA ASP A 10 5.10 -9.16 14.59
C ASP A 10 5.71 -8.34 15.73
N ALA A 11 6.79 -7.60 15.46
CA ALA A 11 7.39 -6.68 16.42
C ALA A 11 6.39 -5.59 16.85
N LEU A 12 5.60 -5.05 15.92
CA LEU A 12 4.56 -4.06 16.25
C LEU A 12 3.45 -4.69 17.11
N ILE A 13 2.98 -5.89 16.75
CA ILE A 13 1.93 -6.61 17.50
C ILE A 13 2.39 -6.95 18.92
N ARG A 14 3.67 -7.32 19.10
CA ARG A 14 4.27 -7.58 20.41
C ARG A 14 4.64 -6.32 21.19
N SER A 15 4.44 -5.13 20.61
CA SER A 15 4.89 -3.85 21.18
C SER A 15 6.41 -3.76 21.39
N ASP A 16 7.19 -4.49 20.60
CA ASP A 16 8.66 -4.36 20.55
C ASP A 16 9.08 -3.07 19.82
N ILE A 17 8.19 -2.52 18.98
CA ILE A 17 8.31 -1.23 18.31
C ILE A 17 7.01 -0.44 18.46
N ASP A 18 7.10 0.90 18.48
CA ASP A 18 5.94 1.78 18.66
C ASP A 18 5.21 2.11 17.36
N ALA A 19 5.90 2.01 16.22
CA ALA A 19 5.37 2.41 14.92
C ALA A 19 6.02 1.63 13.77
N LEU A 20 5.24 1.42 12.71
CA LEU A 20 5.65 0.77 11.47
C LEU A 20 5.19 1.58 10.27
N ILE A 21 6.10 1.80 9.33
CA ILE A 21 5.78 2.28 7.98
C ILE A 21 5.98 1.10 7.05
N MET A 22 4.93 0.72 6.32
CA MET A 22 4.95 -0.39 5.38
C MET A 22 4.34 0.04 4.04
N VAL A 23 5.00 -0.37 2.95
CA VAL A 23 4.46 -0.29 1.61
C VAL A 23 4.06 -1.70 1.20
N ALA A 24 2.76 -1.94 1.07
CA ALA A 24 2.20 -3.22 0.68
C ALA A 24 0.86 -3.00 -0.02
N SER A 25 0.39 -4.02 -0.74
CA SER A 25 -0.93 -4.00 -1.34
C SER A 25 -2.02 -4.07 -0.26
N SER A 26 -3.16 -3.45 -0.53
CA SER A 26 -4.31 -3.38 0.39
C SER A 26 -4.95 -4.75 0.68
N ASP A 27 -4.80 -5.71 -0.24
CA ASP A 27 -5.28 -7.08 -0.14
C ASP A 27 -4.27 -8.03 0.54
N SER A 28 -3.10 -7.52 0.94
CA SER A 28 -2.09 -8.31 1.64
C SER A 28 -2.63 -8.82 2.99
N GLU A 29 -2.48 -10.12 3.26
CA GLU A 29 -2.91 -10.76 4.51
C GLU A 29 -2.34 -10.04 5.74
N ILE A 30 -1.08 -9.60 5.67
CA ILE A 30 -0.44 -8.91 6.80
C ILE A 30 -1.04 -7.53 7.05
N ILE A 31 -1.39 -6.80 5.99
CA ILE A 31 -2.08 -5.52 6.10
C ILE A 31 -3.47 -5.73 6.69
N GLN A 32 -4.20 -6.75 6.24
CA GLN A 32 -5.52 -7.10 6.79
C GLN A 32 -5.44 -7.45 8.28
N GLN A 33 -4.42 -8.22 8.69
CA GLN A 33 -4.19 -8.55 10.09
C GLN A 33 -3.91 -7.30 10.95
N LEU A 34 -3.03 -6.41 10.47
CA LEU A 34 -2.68 -5.18 11.19
C LEU A 34 -3.88 -4.22 11.30
N LEU A 35 -4.67 -4.07 10.22
CA LEU A 35 -5.85 -3.21 10.18
C LEU A 35 -6.97 -3.68 11.12
N ARG A 36 -7.11 -5.01 11.31
CA ARG A 36 -8.13 -5.62 12.16
C ARG A 36 -7.71 -5.72 13.63
N ASN A 37 -6.44 -5.45 13.96
CA ASN A 37 -5.98 -5.43 15.33
C ASN A 37 -6.44 -4.16 16.05
N LYS A 38 -7.38 -4.30 16.99
CA LYS A 38 -7.99 -3.20 17.76
C LYS A 38 -7.00 -2.45 18.68
N GLN A 39 -5.81 -3.00 18.93
CA GLN A 39 -4.76 -2.34 19.71
C GLN A 39 -3.92 -1.40 18.85
N LEU A 40 -3.98 -1.53 17.52
CA LEU A 40 -3.25 -0.71 16.57
C LEU A 40 -4.16 0.38 16.01
N LYS A 41 -3.54 1.46 15.52
CA LYS A 41 -4.24 2.56 14.85
C LYS A 41 -3.53 2.95 13.58
N LEU A 42 -4.30 3.27 12.54
CA LEU A 42 -3.76 3.89 11.34
C LEU A 42 -3.33 5.33 11.65
N LEU A 43 -2.14 5.71 11.18
CA LEU A 43 -1.67 7.09 11.26
C LEU A 43 -2.21 7.89 10.08
N ASP A 44 -2.93 8.98 10.37
CA ASP A 44 -3.33 9.97 9.37
C ASP A 44 -2.17 10.91 9.03
N LEU A 45 -1.66 10.84 7.79
CA LEU A 45 -0.49 11.58 7.33
C LEU A 45 -0.82 13.04 7.01
N ARG A 46 -0.98 13.86 8.05
CA ARG A 46 -1.29 15.30 7.96
C ARG A 46 -0.35 16.12 7.07
N ARG A 47 0.89 15.65 6.86
CA ARG A 47 1.91 16.32 6.03
C ARG A 47 2.02 15.73 4.62
N ALA A 48 1.07 14.92 4.17
CA ALA A 48 1.13 14.27 2.86
C ALA A 48 1.41 15.25 1.71
N ASP A 49 0.80 16.44 1.73
CA ASP A 49 1.02 17.46 0.69
C ASP A 49 2.46 17.99 0.65
N ALA A 50 3.17 18.01 1.78
CA ALA A 50 4.59 18.35 1.81
C ALA A 50 5.44 17.21 1.24
N TYR A 51 5.11 15.96 1.58
CA TYR A 51 5.83 14.79 1.08
C TYR A 51 5.73 14.65 -0.44
N ILE A 52 4.54 14.77 -1.02
CA ILE A 52 4.37 14.64 -2.48
C ILE A 52 5.06 15.76 -3.27
N ARG A 53 5.27 16.93 -2.66
CA ARG A 53 6.03 18.03 -3.27
C ARG A 53 7.54 17.79 -3.25
N LEU A 54 8.04 17.15 -2.20
CA LEU A 54 9.47 16.87 -2.03
C LEU A 54 9.89 15.54 -2.66
N ILE A 55 8.95 14.61 -2.83
CA ILE A 55 9.18 13.24 -3.28
C ILE A 55 8.20 12.96 -4.43
N PRO A 56 8.55 13.30 -5.69
CA PRO A 56 7.61 13.35 -6.81
C PRO A 56 6.95 12.03 -7.20
N TYR A 57 7.51 10.89 -6.78
CA TYR A 57 6.96 9.55 -7.04
C TYR A 57 5.97 9.08 -5.97
N LEU A 58 5.67 9.92 -4.96
CA LEU A 58 4.61 9.67 -4.00
C LEU A 58 3.34 10.38 -4.43
N SER A 59 2.24 9.66 -4.32
CA SER A 59 0.89 10.20 -4.41
C SER A 59 0.25 10.25 -3.03
N LYS A 60 -0.64 11.22 -2.83
CA LYS A 60 -1.53 11.26 -1.67
C LYS A 60 -2.77 10.44 -2.02
N ILE A 61 -3.09 9.45 -1.19
CA ILE A 61 -4.32 8.65 -1.32
C ILE A 61 -5.14 8.78 -0.04
N THR A 62 -6.45 8.56 -0.16
CA THR A 62 -7.35 8.50 0.99
C THR A 62 -7.90 7.09 1.09
N LEU A 63 -7.80 6.50 2.27
CA LEU A 63 -8.51 5.28 2.63
C LEU A 63 -9.88 5.69 3.20
N PRO A 64 -11.00 5.45 2.49
CA PRO A 64 -12.31 5.88 2.98
C PRO A 64 -12.73 5.16 4.27
N GLU A 65 -13.60 5.79 5.05
CA GLU A 65 -14.21 5.18 6.23
C GLU A 65 -14.92 3.86 5.86
N GLY A 66 -14.75 2.84 6.71
CA GLY A 66 -15.42 1.55 6.58
C GLY A 66 -15.00 0.68 5.39
N VAL A 67 -14.10 1.14 4.50
CA VAL A 67 -13.77 0.44 3.24
C VAL A 67 -13.14 -0.95 3.43
N ILE A 68 -12.50 -1.20 4.59
CA ILE A 68 -11.86 -2.49 4.91
C ILE A 68 -12.89 -3.47 5.49
N ASP A 69 -13.78 -2.96 6.33
CA ASP A 69 -14.86 -3.71 6.95
C ASP A 69 -15.98 -2.74 7.35
N LEU A 70 -17.10 -2.79 6.62
CA LEU A 70 -18.24 -1.90 6.85
C LEU A 70 -18.99 -2.24 8.15
N GLU A 71 -19.04 -3.51 8.53
CA GLU A 71 -19.73 -3.95 9.76
C GLU A 71 -18.97 -3.47 11.00
N SER A 72 -17.64 -3.60 10.97
CA SER A 72 -16.76 -3.17 12.05
C SER A 72 -16.34 -1.69 11.94
N ASN A 73 -16.77 -0.99 10.88
CA ASN A 73 -16.37 0.36 10.49
C ASN A 73 -14.85 0.58 10.52
N ILE A 74 -14.10 -0.14 9.67
CA ILE A 74 -12.65 -0.05 9.57
C ILE A 74 -12.24 0.58 8.23
N PRO A 75 -11.44 1.65 8.20
CA PRO A 75 -11.10 2.51 9.34
C PRO A 75 -12.34 3.29 9.83
N GLY A 76 -12.36 3.67 11.11
CA GLY A 76 -13.52 4.39 11.69
C GLY A 76 -13.68 5.85 11.25
N GLN A 77 -12.81 6.31 10.35
CA GLN A 77 -12.89 7.60 9.64
C GLN A 77 -11.96 7.51 8.44
N ALA A 78 -12.12 8.42 7.47
CA ALA A 78 -11.19 8.52 6.35
C ALA A 78 -9.75 8.82 6.83
N VAL A 79 -8.75 8.15 6.24
CA VAL A 79 -7.33 8.32 6.61
C VAL A 79 -6.49 8.71 5.40
N THR A 80 -5.63 9.71 5.55
CA THR A 80 -4.68 10.12 4.51
C THR A 80 -3.43 9.26 4.56
N LEU A 81 -3.07 8.65 3.43
CA LEU A 81 -1.88 7.82 3.26
C LEU A 81 -1.03 8.34 2.09
N LEU A 82 0.17 7.76 1.96
CA LEU A 82 1.07 7.97 0.82
C LEU A 82 1.25 6.66 0.07
N ALA A 83 1.17 6.70 -1.25
CA ALA A 83 1.43 5.56 -2.11
C ALA A 83 2.55 5.86 -3.11
N PRO A 84 3.62 5.05 -3.17
CA PRO A 84 4.58 5.11 -4.26
C PRO A 84 4.01 4.50 -5.54
N THR A 85 4.54 4.92 -6.68
CA THR A 85 4.27 4.26 -7.96
C THR A 85 5.09 2.98 -8.11
N ALA A 86 4.41 1.84 -8.31
CA ALA A 86 5.06 0.61 -8.73
C ALA A 86 5.36 0.68 -10.23
N ASN A 87 6.63 0.52 -10.60
CA ASN A 87 7.08 0.61 -12.00
C ASN A 87 7.53 -0.78 -12.48
N LEU A 88 7.08 -1.18 -13.66
CA LEU A 88 7.62 -2.31 -14.39
C LEU A 88 8.76 -1.83 -15.29
N VAL A 89 9.97 -2.32 -15.05
CA VAL A 89 11.17 -1.93 -15.79
C VAL A 89 11.78 -3.13 -16.52
N ILE A 90 12.35 -2.89 -17.69
CA ILE A 90 13.11 -3.86 -18.48
C ILE A 90 14.55 -3.39 -18.63
N THR A 91 15.46 -4.32 -18.89
CA THR A 91 16.86 -4.00 -19.23
C THR A 91 16.98 -3.66 -20.71
N GLU A 92 18.10 -3.03 -21.10
CA GLU A 92 18.36 -2.63 -22.49
C GLU A 92 18.43 -3.84 -23.45
N ASP A 93 18.86 -5.00 -22.96
CA ASP A 93 18.98 -6.24 -23.76
C ASP A 93 17.66 -7.02 -23.91
N PHE A 94 16.53 -6.46 -23.44
CA PHE A 94 15.24 -7.15 -23.53
C PHE A 94 14.73 -7.20 -24.97
N ASN A 95 14.29 -8.39 -25.41
CA ASN A 95 13.85 -8.60 -26.79
C ASN A 95 12.61 -7.72 -27.13
N PRO A 96 12.70 -6.79 -28.12
CA PRO A 96 11.60 -5.89 -28.46
C PRO A 96 10.30 -6.60 -28.85
N ALA A 97 10.39 -7.80 -29.44
CA ALA A 97 9.21 -8.58 -29.84
C ALA A 97 8.39 -9.07 -28.63
N LEU A 98 8.99 -9.16 -27.45
CA LEU A 98 8.33 -9.61 -26.23
C LEU A 98 7.67 -8.47 -25.44
N ILE A 99 7.96 -7.20 -25.75
CA ILE A 99 7.45 -6.05 -25.00
C ILE A 99 5.91 -6.06 -24.99
N VAL A 100 5.29 -6.28 -26.14
CA VAL A 100 3.82 -6.32 -26.26
C VAL A 100 3.23 -7.51 -25.49
N LEU A 101 3.89 -8.66 -25.49
CA LEU A 101 3.45 -9.83 -24.74
C LEU A 101 3.57 -9.62 -23.23
N LEU A 102 4.68 -9.03 -22.78
CA LEU A 102 4.90 -8.66 -21.38
C LEU A 102 3.83 -7.67 -20.90
N LEU A 103 3.58 -6.60 -21.65
CA LEU A 103 2.57 -5.60 -21.31
C LEU A 103 1.16 -6.20 -21.25
N ARG A 104 0.79 -7.09 -22.18
CA ARG A 104 -0.51 -7.79 -22.14
C ARG A 104 -0.64 -8.69 -20.91
N ALA A 105 0.43 -9.37 -20.52
CA ALA A 105 0.43 -10.20 -19.32
C ALA A 105 0.32 -9.32 -18.06
N ALA A 106 1.06 -8.22 -18.00
CA ALA A 106 1.00 -7.26 -16.89
C ALA A 106 -0.40 -6.64 -16.76
N ASP A 107 -0.99 -6.18 -17.86
CA ASP A 107 -2.36 -5.65 -17.89
C ASP A 107 -3.35 -6.69 -17.35
N LYS A 108 -3.30 -7.93 -17.85
CA LYS A 108 -4.17 -9.02 -17.39
C LYS A 108 -4.04 -9.32 -15.89
N ILE A 109 -2.83 -9.20 -15.32
CA ILE A 109 -2.56 -9.48 -13.90
C ILE A 109 -3.00 -8.29 -13.03
N HIS A 110 -2.74 -7.06 -13.47
CA HIS A 110 -2.94 -5.84 -12.69
C HIS A 110 -4.25 -5.10 -12.96
N SER A 111 -5.08 -5.57 -13.89
CA SER A 111 -6.39 -4.96 -14.21
C SER A 111 -7.49 -5.25 -13.16
N GLN A 112 -7.20 -6.03 -12.11
CA GLN A 112 -8.18 -6.31 -11.06
C GLN A 112 -8.46 -5.06 -10.23
N ALA A 113 -9.74 -4.76 -10.01
CA ALA A 113 -10.15 -3.63 -9.20
C ALA A 113 -9.58 -3.73 -7.77
N SER A 114 -9.03 -2.62 -7.29
CA SER A 114 -8.57 -2.44 -5.91
C SER A 114 -9.29 -1.26 -5.25
N ILE A 115 -9.27 -1.19 -3.92
CA ILE A 115 -9.89 -0.11 -3.14
C ILE A 115 -9.37 1.29 -3.48
N PHE A 116 -8.17 1.37 -4.08
CA PHE A 116 -7.56 2.63 -4.52
C PHE A 116 -7.70 2.91 -6.02
N GLN A 117 -8.26 1.95 -6.78
CA GLN A 117 -8.42 2.07 -8.22
C GLN A 117 -9.75 2.74 -8.52
N HIS A 118 -9.69 3.93 -9.12
CA HIS A 118 -10.86 4.65 -9.61
C HIS A 118 -11.16 4.22 -11.06
N PRO A 119 -12.43 4.18 -11.49
CA PRO A 119 -12.79 3.95 -12.90
C PRO A 119 -12.27 5.05 -13.84
#